data_AF-A0A103ZJ37-F1
#
_entry.id   AF-A0A103ZJ37-F1
#
_cell.length_a   1.000
_cell.length_b   1.000
_cell.length_c   1.000
_cell.angle_alpha   90.00
_cell.angle_beta   90.00
_cell.angle_gamma   90.00
#
_symmetry.space_group_name_H-M   'P 1'
#
loop_
_entity.id
_entity.type
_entity.pdbx_description
1 polymer ?
#
loop_
_entity_poly.entity_id
_entity_poly.type
_entity_poly.pdbx_seq_one_letter_code
_entity_poly.pdbx_strand_id
1 'polypeptide(L)'
;MEAAIRALASRAIEWDAPQIAESGALVIVGPQGELVIERGLVRRENRAALDAAGATVTGTPEADALDTADPADAADTPAKAKPIHSATLCQRLTAHRTAAIHAELVAQPPVALAALLRHLIPQALPEHYRPAFATRYLALTGDHNRDRLLNAADDLPVSPAWNAIETQRTRWIGELPENPADLLPWLLRQDAYTTLLDLLAFCTGTLLDGIATSDTPHAINGRADALNLDMTRYWAPTRAAYFDHVGKARIMEVVSDAVSPKVAAGLAKMKKGDAAATAELRLANVAWLPNILTNRALPATPSWAVREDDEDSDDTEEVDDDEDAGHDDTRVNHAARDIERSTDTAERPPWPFPTTESVTAARTDPDVA
;
A
#
# COMPACT_ATOMS: atom_id res chain seq x y z
N MET A 1 -10.99 25.47 19.43
CA MET A 1 -12.44 25.76 19.47
C MET A 1 -13.25 24.59 18.90
N GLU A 2 -12.92 24.07 17.72
CA GLU A 2 -13.63 22.91 17.12
C GLU A 2 -13.63 21.60 17.92
N ALA A 3 -12.52 21.24 18.58
CA ALA A 3 -12.49 20.02 19.40
C ALA A 3 -13.50 20.10 20.57
N ALA A 4 -13.72 21.30 21.11
CA ALA A 4 -14.75 21.54 22.12
C ALA A 4 -16.16 21.48 21.52
N ILE A 5 -16.35 21.90 20.26
CA ILE A 5 -17.63 21.82 19.53
C ILE A 5 -17.97 20.37 19.19
N ARG A 6 -17.01 19.57 18.69
CA ARG A 6 -17.19 18.12 18.45
C ARG A 6 -17.45 17.34 19.74
N ALA A 7 -16.72 17.65 20.81
CA ALA A 7 -16.98 17.06 22.12
C ALA A 7 -18.39 17.39 22.63
N LEU A 8 -18.87 18.62 22.42
CA LEU A 8 -20.24 19.03 22.77
C LEU A 8 -21.29 18.34 21.89
N ALA A 9 -21.06 18.24 20.58
CA ALA A 9 -21.95 17.56 19.64
C ALA A 9 -22.07 16.06 19.93
N SER A 10 -20.95 15.38 20.22
CA SER A 10 -20.94 13.95 20.59
C SER A 10 -21.64 13.66 21.93
N ARG A 11 -21.76 14.66 22.80
CA ARG A 11 -22.45 14.58 24.10
C ARG A 11 -23.94 14.93 24.00
N ALA A 12 -24.38 15.48 22.87
CA ALA A 12 -25.76 15.85 22.58
C ALA A 12 -26.53 14.79 21.78
N ILE A 13 -25.88 13.69 21.37
CA ILE A 13 -26.54 12.57 20.69
C ILE A 13 -27.02 11.59 21.77
N GLU A 14 -28.33 11.54 21.97
CA GLU A 14 -28.99 10.50 22.77
C GLU A 14 -29.37 9.33 21.84
N TRP A 15 -28.95 8.12 22.20
CA TRP A 15 -29.31 6.90 21.50
C TRP A 15 -30.29 6.10 22.35
N ASP A 16 -31.33 5.56 21.72
CA ASP A 16 -32.29 4.70 22.39
C ASP A 16 -31.65 3.33 22.71
N ALA A 17 -32.12 2.68 23.77
CA ALA A 17 -31.65 1.35 24.19
C ALA A 17 -31.57 0.29 23.04
N PRO A 18 -32.55 0.17 22.13
CA PRO A 18 -32.43 -0.72 20.97
C PRO A 18 -31.35 -0.30 19.97
N GLN A 19 -31.05 1.00 19.84
CA GLN A 19 -30.00 1.49 18.96
C GLN A 19 -28.60 1.22 19.53
N ILE A 20 -28.45 1.35 20.85
CA ILE A 20 -27.21 1.00 21.57
C ILE A 20 -26.92 -0.50 21.47
N ALA A 21 -27.94 -1.35 21.54
CA ALA A 21 -27.78 -2.80 21.47
C ALA A 21 -27.20 -3.28 20.13
N GLU A 22 -27.52 -2.58 19.04
CA GLU A 22 -27.17 -2.96 17.67
C GLU A 22 -26.03 -2.14 17.06
N SER A 23 -25.52 -1.14 17.80
CA SER A 23 -24.40 -0.29 17.40
C SER A 23 -23.16 -0.52 18.29
N GLY A 24 -22.00 -0.24 17.72
CA GLY A 24 -20.71 -0.31 18.37
C GLY A 24 -20.02 1.05 18.41
N ALA A 25 -18.80 1.04 18.97
CA ALA A 25 -17.92 2.19 18.97
C ALA A 25 -16.53 1.79 18.47
N LEU A 26 -15.89 2.67 17.71
CA LEU A 26 -14.49 2.57 17.35
C LEU A 26 -13.70 3.46 18.30
N VAL A 27 -12.70 2.88 18.94
CA VAL A 27 -11.80 3.57 19.84
C VAL A 27 -10.47 3.73 19.13
N ILE A 28 -10.07 4.98 18.91
CA ILE A 28 -8.84 5.36 18.24
C ILE A 28 -7.95 6.07 19.26
N VAL A 29 -6.66 5.77 19.24
CA VAL A 29 -5.64 6.56 19.93
C VAL A 29 -5.08 7.53 18.92
N GLY A 30 -5.27 8.82 19.18
CA GLY A 30 -4.79 9.88 18.34
C GLY A 30 -3.27 10.10 18.44
N PRO A 31 -2.70 10.95 17.56
CA PRO A 31 -1.25 11.07 17.40
C PRO A 31 -0.51 11.58 18.65
N GLN A 32 -1.22 12.18 19.60
CA GLN A 32 -0.69 12.69 20.87
C GLN A 32 -1.09 11.80 22.06
N GLY A 33 -1.63 10.60 21.82
CA GLY A 33 -2.06 9.66 22.85
C GLY A 33 -3.46 9.94 23.41
N GLU A 34 -4.21 10.85 22.80
CA GLU A 34 -5.58 11.15 23.16
C GLU A 34 -6.55 10.05 22.68
N LEU A 35 -7.61 9.81 23.46
CA LEU A 35 -8.62 8.81 23.12
C LEU A 35 -9.73 9.47 22.31
N VAL A 36 -9.92 9.05 21.06
CA VAL A 36 -11.04 9.44 20.20
C VAL A 36 -12.01 8.25 20.12
N ILE A 37 -13.26 8.46 20.54
CA ILE A 37 -14.29 7.42 20.50
C ILE A 37 -15.37 7.84 19.51
N GLU A 38 -15.47 7.14 18.39
CA GLU A 38 -16.56 7.28 17.44
C GLU A 38 -17.65 6.26 17.78
N ARG A 39 -18.85 6.72 18.14
CA ARG A 39 -20.00 5.88 18.56
C ARG A 39 -21.07 5.85 17.49
N GLY A 40 -21.90 4.81 17.51
CA GLY A 40 -23.01 4.65 16.56
C GLY A 40 -22.60 3.94 15.26
N LEU A 41 -21.48 3.21 15.27
CA LEU A 41 -21.05 2.40 14.13
C LEU A 41 -21.85 1.11 14.09
N VAL A 42 -22.42 0.79 12.94
CA VAL A 42 -23.36 -0.33 12.79
C VAL A 42 -22.70 -1.43 11.98
N ARG A 43 -22.73 -2.67 12.51
CA ARG A 43 -22.33 -3.84 11.72
C ARG A 43 -23.34 -4.06 10.60
N ARG A 44 -22.86 -4.42 9.40
CA ARG A 44 -23.70 -4.53 8.20
C ARG A 44 -24.87 -5.50 8.41
N GLU A 45 -24.63 -6.60 9.12
CA GLU A 45 -25.63 -7.61 9.50
C GLU A 45 -26.75 -7.07 10.40
N ASN A 46 -26.52 -5.99 11.15
CA ASN A 46 -27.48 -5.41 12.11
C ASN A 46 -28.29 -4.25 11.52
N ARG A 47 -28.06 -3.89 10.23
CA ARG A 47 -28.73 -2.77 9.57
C ARG A 47 -30.26 -2.88 9.60
N ALA A 48 -30.80 -4.06 9.32
CA ALA A 48 -32.24 -4.29 9.30
C ALA A 48 -32.89 -4.12 10.69
N ALA A 49 -32.17 -4.48 11.76
CA ALA A 49 -32.64 -4.30 13.13
C ALA A 49 -32.66 -2.81 13.54
N LEU A 50 -31.72 -2.02 13.04
CA LEU A 50 -31.63 -0.58 13.30
C LEU A 50 -32.60 0.24 12.46
N ASP A 51 -32.84 -0.15 11.21
CA ASP A 51 -33.90 0.43 10.38
C ASP A 51 -35.27 0.21 11.04
N ALA A 52 -35.51 -0.99 11.61
CA ALA A 52 -36.72 -1.30 12.38
C ALA A 52 -36.81 -0.51 13.71
N ALA A 53 -35.67 -0.11 14.28
CA ALA A 53 -35.57 0.74 15.46
C ALA A 53 -35.60 2.26 15.12
N GLY A 54 -35.91 2.61 13.87
CA GLY A 54 -36.06 4.01 13.43
C GLY A 54 -34.75 4.78 13.23
N ALA A 55 -33.60 4.11 13.23
CA ALA A 55 -32.29 4.73 12.97
C ALA A 55 -31.98 4.75 11.46
N THR A 56 -31.41 5.85 10.96
CA THR A 56 -30.99 5.95 9.56
C THR A 56 -29.50 5.64 9.45
N VAL A 57 -29.13 4.53 8.79
CA VAL A 57 -27.71 4.14 8.58
C VAL A 57 -27.12 4.87 7.36
N THR A 58 -26.19 5.81 7.60
CA THR A 58 -25.47 6.56 6.56
C THR A 58 -24.02 6.09 6.41
N GLY A 59 -23.49 6.05 5.18
CA GLY A 59 -22.05 5.91 4.95
C GLY A 59 -21.48 4.48 4.87
N THR A 60 -22.24 3.50 4.37
CA THR A 60 -21.70 2.15 4.09
C THR A 60 -20.55 2.23 3.06
N PRO A 61 -19.30 1.88 3.42
CA PRO A 61 -18.22 1.75 2.45
C PRO A 61 -18.42 0.47 1.63
N GLU A 62 -18.18 0.52 0.32
CA GLU A 62 -18.15 -0.66 -0.59
C GLU A 62 -16.88 -1.52 -0.41
N ALA A 63 -16.42 -1.72 0.82
CA ALA A 63 -15.20 -2.48 1.10
C ALA A 63 -15.51 -3.81 1.80
N ASP A 64 -15.19 -4.90 1.10
CA ASP A 64 -15.00 -6.29 1.54
C ASP A 64 -16.16 -7.01 2.26
N ALA A 65 -16.98 -7.70 1.45
CA ALA A 65 -17.85 -8.78 1.93
C ALA A 65 -17.08 -10.11 1.96
N LEU A 66 -16.82 -10.62 3.17
CA LEU A 66 -16.50 -12.03 3.41
C LEU A 66 -17.76 -12.87 3.22
N ASP A 67 -17.63 -13.90 2.38
CA ASP A 67 -18.66 -14.87 2.03
C ASP A 67 -19.22 -15.60 3.26
N THR A 68 -20.51 -15.41 3.53
CA THR A 68 -21.43 -16.48 3.97
C THR A 68 -22.87 -15.96 3.86
N ALA A 69 -23.56 -16.31 2.77
CA ALA A 69 -25.03 -16.25 2.72
C ALA A 69 -25.57 -17.36 1.81
N ASP A 70 -26.47 -18.15 2.38
CA ASP A 70 -27.25 -19.21 1.73
C ASP A 70 -28.17 -18.66 0.62
N PRO A 71 -28.55 -19.48 -0.37
CA PRO A 71 -29.23 -19.05 -1.57
C PRO A 71 -30.75 -19.05 -1.36
N ALA A 72 -31.35 -17.89 -1.09
CA ALA A 72 -32.81 -17.76 -1.19
C ALA A 72 -33.33 -16.42 -1.75
N ASP A 73 -32.58 -15.32 -1.70
CA ASP A 73 -33.11 -14.02 -2.17
C ASP A 73 -32.10 -13.24 -3.04
N ALA A 74 -31.75 -13.82 -4.20
CA ALA A 74 -30.96 -13.15 -5.23
C ALA A 74 -31.84 -12.78 -6.44
N ALA A 75 -32.74 -11.82 -6.26
CA ALA A 75 -33.25 -11.01 -7.35
C ALA A 75 -32.83 -9.56 -7.06
N ASP A 76 -32.07 -8.96 -7.99
CA ASP A 76 -31.53 -7.59 -7.93
C ASP A 76 -30.30 -7.31 -7.06
N THR A 77 -29.23 -8.10 -7.24
CA THR A 77 -27.86 -7.58 -7.09
C THR A 77 -27.19 -7.55 -8.46
N PRO A 78 -26.56 -6.45 -8.90
CA PRO A 78 -25.79 -6.46 -10.14
C PRO A 78 -24.70 -7.53 -10.01
N ALA A 79 -24.72 -8.51 -10.92
CA ALA A 79 -23.79 -9.62 -10.90
C ALA A 79 -22.35 -9.09 -10.87
N LYS A 80 -21.63 -9.32 -9.76
CA LYS A 80 -20.19 -9.03 -9.68
C LYS A 80 -19.52 -9.67 -10.89
N ALA A 81 -18.93 -8.85 -11.75
CA ALA A 81 -18.26 -9.33 -12.96
C ALA A 81 -17.23 -10.38 -12.55
N LYS A 82 -17.27 -11.56 -13.17
CA LYS A 82 -16.31 -12.62 -12.89
C LYS A 82 -14.89 -12.09 -13.19
N PRO A 83 -13.92 -12.30 -12.29
CA PRO A 83 -12.55 -11.85 -12.52
C PRO A 83 -12.00 -12.48 -13.80
N ILE A 84 -11.25 -11.68 -14.57
CA ILE A 84 -10.72 -12.06 -15.89
C ILE A 84 -9.74 -13.25 -15.74
N HIS A 85 -8.92 -13.21 -14.69
CA HIS A 85 -7.97 -14.27 -14.35
C HIS A 85 -8.34 -14.98 -13.05
N SER A 86 -8.01 -16.26 -12.96
CA SER A 86 -8.07 -17.00 -11.69
C SER A 86 -6.99 -16.50 -10.73
N ALA A 87 -7.20 -16.66 -9.42
CA ALA A 87 -6.22 -16.25 -8.41
C ALA A 87 -4.84 -16.87 -8.64
N THR A 88 -4.79 -18.15 -9.02
CA THR A 88 -3.54 -18.85 -9.37
C THR A 88 -2.84 -18.23 -10.59
N LEU A 89 -3.59 -17.85 -11.62
CA LEU A 89 -3.00 -17.18 -12.79
C LEU A 89 -2.49 -15.78 -12.44
N CYS A 90 -3.22 -15.03 -11.60
CA CYS A 90 -2.76 -13.75 -11.07
C CYS A 90 -1.43 -13.89 -10.32
N GLN A 91 -1.34 -14.86 -9.40
CA GLN A 91 -0.11 -15.11 -8.64
C GLN A 91 1.06 -15.42 -9.57
N ARG A 92 0.81 -16.23 -10.59
CA ARG A 92 1.82 -16.62 -11.56
C ARG A 92 2.32 -15.44 -12.38
N LEU A 93 1.42 -14.67 -12.97
CA LEU A 93 1.77 -13.49 -13.77
C LEU A 93 2.48 -12.42 -12.91
N THR A 94 2.00 -12.21 -11.68
CA THR A 94 2.61 -11.24 -10.77
C THR A 94 3.95 -11.69 -10.20
N ALA A 95 4.21 -13.00 -10.10
CA ALA A 95 5.55 -13.54 -9.83
C ALA A 95 6.53 -13.20 -10.95
N HIS A 96 6.14 -13.39 -12.22
CA HIS A 96 6.94 -12.96 -13.38
C HIS A 96 7.21 -11.44 -13.38
N ARG A 97 6.19 -10.62 -13.09
CA ARG A 97 6.37 -9.16 -12.92
C ARG A 97 7.38 -8.83 -11.83
N THR A 98 7.30 -9.51 -10.69
CA THR A 98 8.20 -9.29 -9.54
C THR A 98 9.64 -9.67 -9.89
N ALA A 99 9.84 -10.81 -10.57
CA ALA A 99 11.16 -11.22 -11.04
C ALA A 99 11.73 -10.24 -12.08
N ALA A 100 10.90 -9.73 -13.00
CA ALA A 100 11.33 -8.73 -13.98
C ALA A 100 11.74 -7.41 -13.30
N ILE A 101 10.99 -6.95 -12.30
CA ILE A 101 11.36 -5.78 -11.49
C ILE A 101 12.67 -6.02 -10.74
N HIS A 102 12.89 -7.21 -10.17
CA HIS A 102 14.16 -7.56 -9.54
C HIS A 102 15.31 -7.52 -10.57
N ALA A 103 15.15 -8.14 -11.73
CA ALA A 103 16.17 -8.11 -12.78
C ALA A 103 16.52 -6.67 -13.22
N GLU A 104 15.52 -5.81 -13.39
CA GLU A 104 15.73 -4.38 -13.72
C GLU A 104 16.35 -3.59 -12.56
N LEU A 105 16.03 -3.90 -11.29
CA LEU A 105 16.70 -3.28 -10.14
C LEU A 105 18.19 -3.58 -10.14
N VAL A 106 18.59 -4.82 -10.45
CA VAL A 106 20.01 -5.18 -10.52
C VAL A 106 20.71 -4.47 -11.69
N ALA A 107 20.01 -4.25 -12.80
CA ALA A 107 20.52 -3.48 -13.92
C ALA A 107 20.59 -1.96 -13.63
N GLN A 108 19.83 -1.46 -12.66
CA GLN A 108 19.71 -0.04 -12.33
C GLN A 108 19.89 0.21 -10.81
N PRO A 109 21.10 -0.01 -10.26
CA PRO A 109 21.34 0.07 -8.81
C PRO A 109 20.91 1.37 -8.10
N PRO A 110 21.01 2.57 -8.71
CA PRO A 110 20.49 3.80 -8.10
C PRO A 110 18.99 3.76 -7.78
N VAL A 111 18.18 3.05 -8.58
CA VAL A 111 16.73 2.92 -8.34
C VAL A 111 16.46 2.07 -7.09
N ALA A 112 17.30 1.06 -6.82
CA ALA A 112 17.21 0.26 -5.61
C ALA A 112 17.55 1.07 -4.35
N LEU A 113 18.58 1.91 -4.41
CA LEU A 113 18.90 2.83 -3.31
C LEU A 113 17.73 3.80 -3.04
N ALA A 114 17.18 4.42 -4.09
CA ALA A 114 16.01 5.28 -3.96
C ALA A 114 14.78 4.51 -3.42
N ALA A 115 14.68 3.21 -3.71
CA ALA A 115 13.62 2.36 -3.20
C ALA A 115 13.68 2.15 -1.69
N LEU A 116 14.88 1.85 -1.18
CA LEU A 116 15.13 1.74 0.25
C LEU A 116 14.95 3.08 0.96
N LEU A 117 15.49 4.17 0.40
CA LEU A 117 15.33 5.50 0.98
C LEU A 117 13.85 5.90 1.08
N ARG A 118 13.03 5.62 0.05
CA ARG A 118 11.58 5.85 0.14
C ARG A 118 10.91 5.05 1.26
N HIS A 119 11.46 3.89 1.64
CA HIS A 119 10.96 3.12 2.77
C HIS A 119 11.45 3.67 4.12
N LEU A 120 12.71 4.11 4.20
CA LEU A 120 13.36 4.52 5.45
C LEU A 120 13.06 5.98 5.83
N ILE A 121 13.01 6.90 4.87
CA ILE A 121 12.85 8.34 5.11
C ILE A 121 11.59 8.67 5.93
N PRO A 122 10.38 8.12 5.64
CA PRO A 122 9.21 8.38 6.47
C PRO A 122 9.30 7.85 7.90
N GLN A 123 10.17 6.86 8.15
CA GLN A 123 10.41 6.32 9.49
C GLN A 123 11.44 7.14 10.26
N ALA A 124 12.44 7.68 9.55
CA ALA A 124 13.48 8.51 10.12
C ALA A 124 13.00 9.95 10.39
N LEU A 125 12.05 10.44 9.59
CA LEU A 125 11.52 11.80 9.63
C LEU A 125 9.97 11.82 9.79
N PRO A 126 9.42 11.20 10.84
CA PRO A 126 7.96 11.11 11.03
C PRO A 126 7.27 12.49 11.18
N GLU A 127 8.01 13.53 11.56
CA GLU A 127 7.53 14.91 11.61
C GLU A 127 7.28 15.54 10.22
N HIS A 128 8.00 15.07 9.20
CA HIS A 128 7.87 15.55 7.83
C HIS A 128 6.86 14.76 7.01
N TYR A 129 6.67 13.48 7.35
CA TYR A 129 5.76 12.59 6.65
C TYR A 129 4.62 12.23 7.58
N ARG A 130 3.40 12.68 7.26
CA ARG A 130 2.18 12.25 7.97
C ARG A 130 2.19 10.72 8.09
N PRO A 131 1.74 10.12 9.22
CA PRO A 131 1.65 8.67 9.38
C PRO A 131 0.89 8.04 8.21
N ALA A 132 1.64 7.61 7.20
CA ALA A 132 1.08 7.04 6.01
C ALA A 132 1.12 5.53 6.22
N PHE A 133 -0.04 4.94 6.45
CA PHE A 133 -0.27 3.51 6.24
C PHE A 133 -0.28 3.23 4.72
N ALA A 134 0.77 3.66 4.02
CA ALA A 134 0.92 3.37 2.60
C ALA A 134 1.23 1.89 2.46
N THR A 135 0.52 1.22 1.56
CA THR A 135 0.84 -0.16 1.15
C THR A 135 2.30 -0.21 0.74
N ARG A 136 3.11 -0.98 1.48
CA ARG A 136 4.53 -1.15 1.20
C ARG A 136 4.72 -2.37 0.32
N TYR A 137 5.56 -2.24 -0.71
CA TYR A 137 5.98 -3.37 -1.55
C TYR A 137 7.35 -3.93 -1.12
N LEU A 138 8.07 -3.24 -0.23
CA LEU A 138 9.30 -3.75 0.40
C LEU A 138 8.96 -4.37 1.75
N ALA A 139 9.18 -5.67 1.86
CA ALA A 139 9.13 -6.42 3.11
C ALA A 139 10.55 -6.48 3.69
N LEU A 140 10.91 -5.54 4.57
CA LEU A 140 12.20 -5.58 5.28
C LEU A 140 12.24 -6.67 6.38
N THR A 141 11.14 -7.40 6.56
CA THR A 141 10.99 -8.48 7.53
C THR A 141 11.62 -9.77 7.00
N GLY A 142 12.96 -9.82 6.88
CA GLY A 142 13.81 -11.02 6.90
C GLY A 142 13.64 -12.14 5.84
N ASP A 143 12.48 -12.31 5.23
CA ASP A 143 12.17 -13.43 4.35
C ASP A 143 12.47 -13.06 2.90
N HIS A 144 13.42 -13.78 2.29
CA HIS A 144 13.68 -13.60 0.87
C HIS A 144 12.52 -14.11 0.00
N ASN A 145 12.19 -13.41 -1.08
CA ASN A 145 11.04 -13.76 -1.91
C ASN A 145 11.25 -14.98 -2.84
N ARG A 146 12.41 -15.66 -2.79
CA ARG A 146 12.78 -16.72 -3.74
C ARG A 146 11.77 -17.85 -3.77
N ASP A 147 11.53 -18.51 -2.63
CA ASP A 147 10.68 -19.70 -2.58
C ASP A 147 9.23 -19.33 -2.89
N ARG A 148 8.78 -18.15 -2.45
CA ARG A 148 7.45 -17.62 -2.76
C ARG A 148 7.26 -17.42 -4.27
N LEU A 149 8.28 -16.91 -4.97
CA LEU A 149 8.26 -16.73 -6.43
C LEU A 149 8.25 -18.06 -7.19
N LEU A 150 9.11 -19.01 -6.79
CA LEU A 150 9.18 -20.33 -7.41
C LEU A 150 7.90 -21.16 -7.19
N ASN A 151 7.28 -21.03 -6.02
CA ASN A 151 6.01 -21.69 -5.73
C ASN A 151 4.83 -21.07 -6.48
N ALA A 152 4.89 -19.77 -6.78
CA ALA A 152 3.83 -19.08 -7.52
C ALA A 152 3.91 -19.31 -9.04
N ALA A 153 5.11 -19.58 -9.58
CA ALA A 153 5.34 -19.76 -11.01
C ALA A 153 6.37 -20.87 -11.29
N ASP A 154 5.86 -22.03 -11.71
CA ASP A 154 6.61 -23.22 -12.07
C ASP A 154 7.49 -23.05 -13.32
N ASP A 155 7.09 -22.16 -14.23
CA ASP A 155 7.84 -21.78 -15.43
C ASP A 155 8.78 -20.58 -15.22
N LEU A 156 8.82 -20.00 -14.02
CA LEU A 156 9.74 -18.90 -13.70
C LEU A 156 11.22 -19.27 -13.89
N PRO A 157 11.71 -20.47 -13.55
CA PRO A 157 13.12 -20.84 -13.70
C PRO A 157 13.66 -20.74 -15.12
N VAL A 158 12.80 -20.86 -16.14
CA VAL A 158 13.22 -20.74 -17.55
C VAL A 158 13.08 -19.32 -18.10
N SER A 159 12.55 -18.38 -17.31
CA SER A 159 12.34 -17.00 -17.74
C SER A 159 13.67 -16.22 -17.86
N PRO A 160 13.76 -15.25 -18.79
CA PRO A 160 14.92 -14.36 -18.88
C PRO A 160 15.19 -13.58 -17.58
N ALA A 161 14.14 -13.16 -16.88
CA ALA A 161 14.26 -12.44 -15.62
C ALA A 161 14.93 -13.28 -14.54
N TRP A 162 14.50 -14.54 -14.39
CA TRP A 162 15.07 -15.44 -13.40
C TRP A 162 16.53 -15.78 -13.70
N ASN A 163 16.87 -16.01 -14.97
CA ASN A 163 18.26 -16.23 -15.38
C ASN A 163 19.17 -15.05 -15.02
N ALA A 164 18.70 -13.81 -15.21
CA ALA A 164 19.45 -12.61 -14.82
C ALA A 164 19.68 -12.55 -13.30
N ILE A 165 18.64 -12.85 -12.50
CA ILE A 165 18.74 -12.91 -11.03
C ILE A 165 19.72 -14.00 -10.59
N GLU A 166 19.65 -15.20 -11.17
CA GLU A 166 20.51 -16.31 -10.78
C GLU A 166 21.96 -16.09 -11.17
N THR A 167 22.22 -15.46 -12.31
CA THR A 167 23.57 -15.05 -12.70
C THR A 167 24.20 -14.15 -11.63
N GLN A 168 23.43 -13.19 -11.13
CA GLN A 168 23.87 -12.25 -10.10
C GLN A 168 23.99 -12.93 -8.73
N ARG A 169 23.09 -13.86 -8.41
CA ARG A 169 23.21 -14.71 -7.23
C ARG A 169 24.50 -15.52 -7.24
N THR A 170 24.81 -16.20 -8.34
CA THR A 170 26.04 -17.00 -8.47
C THR A 170 27.29 -16.12 -8.33
N ARG A 171 27.28 -14.93 -8.93
CA ARG A 171 28.33 -13.93 -8.73
C ARG A 171 28.52 -13.61 -7.25
N TRP A 172 27.45 -13.20 -6.55
CA TRP A 172 27.54 -12.81 -5.15
C TRP A 172 27.94 -13.96 -4.22
N ILE A 173 27.47 -15.19 -4.47
CA ILE A 173 27.91 -16.37 -3.72
C ILE A 173 29.42 -16.59 -3.87
N GLY A 174 30.00 -16.29 -5.05
CA GLY A 174 31.44 -16.42 -5.28
C GLY A 174 32.29 -15.26 -4.73
N GLU A 175 31.72 -14.06 -4.59
CA GLU A 175 32.43 -12.87 -4.10
C GLU A 175 32.35 -12.67 -2.58
N LEU A 176 31.26 -13.11 -1.95
CA LEU A 176 31.01 -12.88 -0.52
C LEU A 176 31.81 -13.85 0.36
N PRO A 177 32.28 -13.41 1.54
CA PRO A 177 32.90 -14.31 2.53
C PRO A 177 31.94 -15.41 3.00
N GLU A 178 32.44 -16.63 3.16
CA GLU A 178 31.65 -17.76 3.69
C GLU A 178 31.27 -17.58 5.17
N ASN A 179 32.14 -16.93 5.95
CA ASN A 179 31.93 -16.70 7.37
C ASN A 179 31.21 -15.35 7.62
N PRO A 180 30.04 -15.35 8.26
CA PRO A 180 29.30 -14.12 8.56
C PRO A 180 30.08 -13.08 9.36
N ALA A 181 31.04 -13.51 10.20
CA ALA A 181 31.88 -12.61 10.98
C ALA A 181 32.78 -11.72 10.10
N ASP A 182 33.11 -12.17 8.89
CA ASP A 182 33.99 -11.47 7.96
C ASP A 182 33.22 -10.54 6.99
N LEU A 183 31.88 -10.59 6.99
CA LEU A 183 31.03 -9.86 6.06
C LEU A 183 31.15 -8.35 6.23
N LEU A 184 30.99 -7.82 7.46
CA LEU A 184 31.08 -6.38 7.70
C LEU A 184 32.49 -5.83 7.36
N PRO A 185 33.59 -6.45 7.81
CA PRO A 185 34.93 -6.05 7.36
C PRO A 185 35.10 -6.07 5.83
N TRP A 186 34.54 -7.07 5.15
CA TRP A 186 34.58 -7.14 3.69
C TRP A 186 33.82 -6.00 3.03
N LEU A 187 32.59 -5.70 3.49
CA LEU A 187 31.75 -4.61 2.97
C LEU A 187 32.44 -3.25 3.10
N LEU A 188 33.07 -2.97 4.25
CA LEU A 188 33.78 -1.71 4.51
C LEU A 188 35.00 -1.48 3.60
N ARG A 189 35.50 -2.53 2.93
CA ARG A 189 36.62 -2.45 1.97
C ARG A 189 36.18 -2.32 0.51
N GLN A 190 34.90 -2.51 0.22
CA GLN A 190 34.39 -2.48 -1.14
C GLN A 190 34.16 -1.04 -1.62
N ASP A 191 34.15 -0.87 -2.95
CA ASP A 191 33.75 0.39 -3.55
C ASP A 191 32.24 0.65 -3.36
N ALA A 192 31.92 1.85 -2.88
CA ALA A 192 30.55 2.22 -2.51
C ALA A 192 29.62 2.44 -3.70
N TYR A 193 30.17 2.89 -4.84
CA TYR A 193 29.38 3.29 -6.01
C TYR A 193 29.22 2.19 -7.06
N THR A 194 29.98 1.09 -6.91
CA THR A 194 29.92 -0.08 -7.78
C THR A 194 29.51 -1.32 -6.97
N THR A 195 30.45 -2.01 -6.33
CA THR A 195 30.21 -3.30 -5.67
C THR A 195 29.12 -3.23 -4.60
N LEU A 196 29.17 -2.26 -3.69
CA LEU A 196 28.14 -2.16 -2.63
C LEU A 196 26.78 -1.78 -3.20
N LEU A 197 26.74 -0.93 -4.23
CA LEU A 197 25.48 -0.51 -4.82
C LEU A 197 24.83 -1.64 -5.63
N ASP A 198 25.62 -2.40 -6.39
CA ASP A 198 25.15 -3.60 -7.10
C ASP A 198 24.63 -4.66 -6.10
N LEU A 199 25.35 -4.89 -5.01
CA LEU A 199 24.95 -5.84 -3.97
C LEU A 199 23.67 -5.37 -3.27
N LEU A 200 23.58 -4.07 -2.95
CA LEU A 200 22.38 -3.46 -2.40
C LEU A 200 21.19 -3.66 -3.34
N ALA A 201 21.39 -3.50 -4.65
CA ALA A 201 20.34 -3.68 -5.64
C ALA A 201 19.81 -5.11 -5.67
N PHE A 202 20.71 -6.10 -5.67
CA PHE A 202 20.35 -7.51 -5.58
C PHE A 202 19.60 -7.82 -4.28
N CYS A 203 20.13 -7.40 -3.12
CA CYS A 203 19.48 -7.63 -1.83
C CYS A 203 18.10 -6.96 -1.76
N THR A 204 17.95 -5.73 -2.27
CA THR A 204 16.66 -5.02 -2.32
C THR A 204 15.63 -5.79 -3.14
N GLY A 205 16.05 -6.38 -4.26
CA GLY A 205 15.19 -7.21 -5.10
C GLY A 205 14.65 -8.46 -4.38
N THR A 206 15.40 -9.03 -3.44
CA THR A 206 14.93 -10.16 -2.63
C THR A 206 13.84 -9.80 -1.61
N LEU A 207 13.67 -8.50 -1.32
CA LEU A 207 12.70 -7.97 -0.36
C LEU A 207 11.40 -7.49 -1.02
N LEU A 208 11.28 -7.65 -2.34
CA LEU A 208 10.07 -7.29 -3.07
C LEU A 208 8.93 -8.26 -2.75
N ASP A 209 7.82 -7.71 -2.26
CA ASP A 209 6.51 -8.34 -2.29
C ASP A 209 5.73 -7.82 -3.50
N GLY A 210 5.42 -8.71 -4.43
CA GLY A 210 4.70 -8.35 -5.64
C GLY A 210 3.68 -9.38 -6.13
N ILE A 211 3.53 -10.51 -5.41
CA ILE A 211 2.61 -11.59 -5.78
C ILE A 211 1.21 -11.25 -5.29
N ALA A 212 0.26 -11.16 -6.21
CA ALA A 212 -1.14 -10.83 -5.92
C ALA A 212 -2.10 -11.92 -6.44
N THR A 213 -3.23 -12.09 -5.76
CA THR A 213 -4.28 -13.06 -6.11
C THR A 213 -5.37 -12.47 -7.00
N SER A 214 -5.27 -11.20 -7.39
CA SER A 214 -6.25 -10.52 -8.22
C SER A 214 -5.58 -9.56 -9.20
N ASP A 215 -6.33 -9.11 -10.20
CA ASP A 215 -5.90 -8.14 -11.22
C ASP A 215 -5.85 -6.69 -10.70
N THR A 216 -6.05 -6.47 -9.40
CA THR A 216 -6.10 -5.14 -8.80
C THR A 216 -4.72 -4.46 -8.82
N PRO A 217 -4.69 -3.12 -8.78
CA PRO A 217 -3.45 -2.37 -8.60
C PRO A 217 -2.62 -2.88 -7.42
N HIS A 218 -1.30 -3.02 -7.61
CA HIS A 218 -0.39 -3.50 -6.58
C HIS A 218 0.69 -2.45 -6.31
N ALA A 219 1.14 -2.30 -5.06
CA ALA A 219 2.13 -1.28 -4.68
C ALA A 219 3.46 -1.38 -5.46
N ILE A 220 3.81 -2.59 -5.89
CA ILE A 220 5.00 -2.86 -6.71
C ILE A 220 4.93 -2.20 -8.11
N ASN A 221 3.73 -1.88 -8.61
CA ASN A 221 3.54 -1.30 -9.94
C ASN A 221 4.23 0.07 -10.09
N GLY A 222 4.30 0.87 -9.02
CA GLY A 222 4.98 2.17 -9.05
C GLY A 222 6.49 2.07 -9.32
N ARG A 223 7.09 0.88 -9.20
CA ARG A 223 8.48 0.65 -9.60
C ARG A 223 8.62 0.38 -11.09
N ALA A 224 7.60 -0.15 -11.73
CA ALA A 224 7.65 -0.44 -13.15
C ALA A 224 7.87 0.85 -13.97
N ASP A 225 7.30 1.97 -13.55
CA ASP A 225 7.53 3.27 -14.20
C ASP A 225 8.94 3.80 -13.94
N ALA A 226 9.40 3.76 -12.69
CA ALA A 226 10.74 4.22 -12.31
C ALA A 226 11.86 3.42 -13.00
N LEU A 227 11.62 2.15 -13.29
CA LEU A 227 12.55 1.25 -13.98
C LEU A 227 12.37 1.24 -15.50
N ASN A 228 11.38 1.96 -16.03
CA ASN A 228 10.96 1.87 -17.43
C ASN A 228 10.78 0.41 -17.89
N LEU A 229 10.09 -0.38 -17.06
CA LEU A 229 9.96 -1.83 -17.22
C LEU A 229 9.21 -2.19 -18.48
N ASP A 230 9.90 -2.83 -19.42
CA ASP A 230 9.31 -3.49 -20.57
C ASP A 230 9.15 -5.00 -20.30
N MET A 231 7.94 -5.41 -19.95
CA MET A 231 7.63 -6.81 -19.66
C MET A 231 7.75 -7.74 -20.88
N THR A 232 7.74 -7.22 -22.12
CA THR A 232 7.87 -8.04 -23.33
C THR A 232 9.26 -8.67 -23.45
N ARG A 233 10.26 -8.09 -22.78
CA ARG A 233 11.63 -8.63 -22.67
C ARG A 233 11.72 -9.86 -21.75
N TYR A 234 10.76 -10.02 -20.85
CA TYR A 234 10.82 -10.98 -19.75
C TYR A 234 9.73 -12.05 -19.81
N TRP A 235 8.65 -11.79 -20.54
CA TRP A 235 7.49 -12.68 -20.58
C TRP A 235 6.85 -12.70 -21.97
N ALA A 236 6.38 -13.87 -22.39
CA ALA A 236 5.67 -14.07 -23.65
C ALA A 236 4.39 -14.91 -23.46
N PRO A 237 3.32 -14.64 -24.22
CA PRO A 237 2.05 -15.35 -24.12
C PRO A 237 2.11 -16.72 -24.81
N THR A 238 2.74 -17.69 -24.17
CA THR A 238 2.74 -19.08 -24.65
C THR A 238 1.49 -19.83 -24.20
N ARG A 239 1.26 -21.02 -24.75
CA ARG A 239 0.17 -21.88 -24.31
C ARG A 239 0.29 -22.21 -22.82
N ALA A 240 1.48 -22.64 -22.40
CA ALA A 240 1.76 -22.94 -21.00
C ALA A 240 1.75 -21.67 -20.14
N ALA A 241 2.24 -20.53 -20.65
CA ALA A 241 2.33 -19.26 -19.90
C ALA A 241 0.96 -18.60 -19.64
N TYR A 242 -0.03 -18.80 -20.53
CA TYR A 242 -1.29 -18.06 -20.43
C TYR A 242 -2.51 -18.81 -20.98
N PHE A 243 -2.45 -19.29 -22.23
CA PHE A 243 -3.68 -19.73 -22.93
C PHE A 243 -4.32 -21.00 -22.37
N ASP A 244 -3.55 -21.89 -21.74
CA ASP A 244 -4.11 -23.05 -21.05
C ASP A 244 -4.87 -22.67 -19.77
N HIS A 245 -4.57 -21.51 -19.17
CA HIS A 245 -5.17 -21.03 -17.92
C HIS A 245 -6.44 -20.20 -18.10
N VAL A 246 -6.74 -19.73 -19.32
CA VAL A 246 -7.93 -18.93 -19.60
C VAL A 246 -9.00 -19.70 -20.39
N GLY A 247 -10.22 -19.19 -20.41
CA GLY A 247 -11.33 -19.77 -21.19
C GLY A 247 -11.19 -19.48 -22.69
N LYS A 248 -11.80 -20.31 -23.56
CA LYS A 248 -11.73 -20.14 -25.03
C LYS A 248 -12.22 -18.75 -25.48
N ALA A 249 -13.23 -18.19 -24.83
CA ALA A 249 -13.72 -16.84 -25.12
C ALA A 249 -12.61 -15.79 -24.94
N ARG A 250 -11.84 -15.86 -23.85
CA ARG A 250 -10.71 -14.97 -23.60
C ARG A 250 -9.58 -15.16 -24.62
N ILE A 251 -9.29 -16.40 -25.01
CA ILE A 251 -8.31 -16.68 -26.09
C ILE A 251 -8.73 -15.97 -27.39
N MET A 252 -10.00 -16.07 -27.76
CA MET A 252 -10.53 -15.42 -28.96
C MET A 252 -10.48 -13.89 -28.87
N GLU A 253 -10.82 -13.31 -27.72
CA GLU A 253 -10.71 -11.88 -27.45
C GLU A 253 -9.27 -11.40 -27.64
N VAL A 254 -8.31 -12.05 -26.97
CA VAL A 254 -6.88 -11.72 -27.08
C VAL A 254 -6.38 -11.79 -28.52
N VAL A 255 -6.75 -12.83 -29.27
CA VAL A 255 -6.35 -12.96 -30.69
C VAL A 255 -7.05 -11.93 -31.58
N SER A 256 -8.28 -11.55 -31.25
CA SER A 256 -9.02 -10.52 -31.96
C SER A 256 -8.31 -9.17 -31.84
N ASP A 257 -7.92 -8.82 -30.61
CA ASP A 257 -7.30 -7.53 -30.27
C ASP A 257 -5.84 -7.46 -30.73
N ALA A 258 -5.07 -8.54 -30.53
CA ALA A 258 -3.63 -8.55 -30.80
C ALA A 258 -3.29 -8.87 -32.26
N VAL A 259 -4.17 -9.56 -33.01
CA VAL A 259 -3.87 -10.06 -34.35
C VAL A 259 -4.92 -9.63 -35.36
N SER A 260 -6.15 -10.16 -35.27
CA SER A 260 -7.31 -9.68 -36.02
C SER A 260 -8.59 -10.43 -35.66
N PRO A 261 -9.78 -9.81 -35.79
CA PRO A 261 -11.07 -10.47 -35.59
C PRO A 261 -11.29 -11.68 -36.52
N LYS A 262 -10.74 -11.64 -37.74
CA LYS A 262 -10.87 -12.74 -38.72
C LYS A 262 -10.15 -14.00 -38.26
N VAL A 263 -8.95 -13.86 -37.69
CA VAL A 263 -8.20 -14.99 -37.13
C VAL A 263 -8.92 -15.53 -35.89
N ALA A 264 -9.44 -14.65 -35.04
CA ALA A 264 -10.23 -15.03 -33.87
C ALA A 264 -11.48 -15.85 -34.22
N ALA A 265 -12.21 -15.49 -35.29
CA ALA A 265 -13.37 -16.24 -35.76
C ALA A 265 -13.03 -17.69 -36.15
N GLY A 266 -11.81 -17.95 -36.63
CA GLY A 266 -11.33 -19.30 -36.95
C GLY A 266 -11.18 -20.19 -35.70
N LEU A 267 -10.86 -19.59 -34.55
CA LEU A 267 -10.70 -20.30 -33.27
C LEU A 267 -12.04 -20.76 -32.68
N ALA A 268 -13.15 -20.13 -33.06
CA ALA A 268 -14.48 -20.44 -32.52
C ALA A 268 -14.86 -21.91 -32.71
N LYS A 269 -14.50 -22.50 -33.85
CA LYS A 269 -14.78 -23.90 -34.22
C LYS A 269 -13.79 -24.91 -33.64
N MET A 270 -12.67 -24.44 -33.07
CA MET A 270 -11.63 -25.29 -32.51
C MET A 270 -11.95 -25.72 -31.07
N LYS A 271 -11.35 -26.84 -30.64
CA LYS A 271 -11.29 -27.22 -29.23
C LYS A 271 -10.38 -26.26 -28.48
N LYS A 272 -10.54 -26.11 -27.16
CA LYS A 272 -9.76 -25.16 -26.34
C LYS A 272 -8.24 -25.35 -26.53
N GLY A 273 -7.74 -26.59 -26.50
CA GLY A 273 -6.31 -26.87 -26.65
C GLY A 273 -5.76 -26.46 -28.02
N ASP A 274 -6.48 -26.76 -29.10
CA ASP A 274 -6.09 -26.38 -30.46
C ASP A 274 -6.15 -24.86 -30.65
N ALA A 275 -7.15 -24.21 -30.04
CA ALA A 275 -7.25 -22.76 -30.04
C ALA A 275 -6.09 -22.10 -29.28
N ALA A 276 -5.69 -22.65 -28.13
CA ALA A 276 -4.55 -22.18 -27.35
C ALA A 276 -3.22 -22.34 -28.12
N ALA A 277 -2.99 -23.49 -28.76
CA ALA A 277 -1.81 -23.71 -29.59
C ALA A 277 -1.78 -22.77 -30.82
N THR A 278 -2.93 -22.55 -31.44
CA THR A 278 -3.04 -21.61 -32.56
C THR A 278 -2.79 -20.18 -32.10
N ALA A 279 -3.30 -19.79 -30.92
CA ALA A 279 -3.07 -18.45 -30.35
C ALA A 279 -1.58 -18.21 -30.10
N GLU A 280 -0.89 -19.16 -29.46
CA GLU A 280 0.57 -19.07 -29.27
C GLU A 280 1.32 -18.83 -30.58
N LEU A 281 1.03 -19.61 -31.63
CA LEU A 281 1.66 -19.44 -32.94
C LEU A 281 1.38 -18.06 -33.57
N ARG A 282 0.19 -17.51 -33.33
CA ARG A 282 -0.21 -16.20 -33.89
C ARG A 282 0.39 -15.03 -33.11
N LEU A 283 0.58 -15.19 -31.80
CA LEU A 283 1.14 -14.17 -30.93
C LEU A 283 2.68 -14.25 -30.77
N ALA A 284 3.35 -15.27 -31.31
CA ALA A 284 4.79 -15.47 -31.16
C ALA A 284 5.67 -14.26 -31.51
N ASN A 285 5.23 -13.42 -32.48
CA ASN A 285 5.95 -12.21 -32.90
C ASN A 285 5.17 -10.92 -32.59
N VAL A 286 4.17 -11.00 -31.70
CA VAL A 286 3.35 -9.85 -31.30
C VAL A 286 3.72 -9.48 -29.87
N ALA A 287 4.03 -8.20 -29.64
CA ALA A 287 4.37 -7.64 -28.34
C ALA A 287 3.12 -7.45 -27.44
N TRP A 288 2.29 -8.48 -27.34
CA TRP A 288 1.08 -8.45 -26.53
C TRP A 288 1.35 -8.93 -25.10
N LEU A 289 0.73 -8.25 -24.13
CA LEU A 289 0.78 -8.60 -22.71
C LEU A 289 -0.61 -8.50 -22.09
N PRO A 290 -0.96 -9.38 -21.12
CA PRO A 290 -2.17 -9.22 -20.34
C PRO A 290 -2.08 -7.96 -19.46
N ASN A 291 -3.23 -7.32 -19.21
CA ASN A 291 -3.29 -6.05 -18.49
C ASN A 291 -2.61 -6.08 -17.11
N ILE A 292 -2.63 -7.22 -16.41
CA ILE A 292 -1.96 -7.37 -15.11
C ILE A 292 -0.43 -7.14 -15.16
N LEU A 293 0.20 -7.34 -16.33
CA LEU A 293 1.63 -7.11 -16.57
C LEU A 293 1.93 -5.69 -17.09
N THR A 294 0.94 -5.01 -17.67
CA THR A 294 1.08 -3.63 -18.16
C THR A 294 0.54 -2.58 -17.17
N ASN A 295 -0.30 -2.98 -16.22
CA ASN A 295 -0.93 -2.10 -15.24
C ASN A 295 0.14 -1.37 -14.40
N ARG A 296 0.04 -0.04 -14.37
CA ARG A 296 0.91 0.87 -13.61
C ARG A 296 0.22 1.52 -12.41
N ALA A 297 -1.09 1.31 -12.25
CA ALA A 297 -1.85 1.89 -11.16
C ALA A 297 -1.34 1.37 -9.81
N LEU A 298 -1.39 2.26 -8.81
CA LEU A 298 -1.12 1.96 -7.41
C LEU A 298 -2.43 1.71 -6.65
N PRO A 299 -2.41 0.91 -5.56
CA PRO A 299 -3.55 0.81 -4.66
C PRO A 299 -3.95 2.20 -4.16
N ALA A 300 -5.26 2.45 -4.08
CA ALA A 300 -5.77 3.66 -3.45
C ALA A 300 -5.26 3.68 -1.99
N THR A 301 -4.51 4.71 -1.64
CA THR A 301 -4.16 4.97 -0.25
C THR A 301 -5.32 5.74 0.37
N PRO A 302 -5.88 5.30 1.52
CA PRO A 302 -6.89 6.10 2.21
C PRO A 302 -6.29 7.45 2.55
N SER A 303 -6.69 8.47 1.78
CA SER A 303 -6.38 9.85 2.07
C SER A 303 -7.28 10.25 3.22
N TRP A 304 -6.77 10.19 4.46
CA TRP A 304 -7.41 10.89 5.58
C TRP A 304 -7.02 12.38 5.58
N ALA A 305 -6.99 13.00 4.40
CA ALA A 305 -6.88 14.44 4.31
C ALA A 305 -8.07 15.01 5.09
N VAL A 306 -7.78 15.61 6.24
CA VAL A 306 -8.70 16.59 6.83
C VAL A 306 -8.92 17.60 5.72
N ARG A 307 -10.19 17.77 5.33
CA ARG A 307 -10.61 18.80 4.39
C ARG A 307 -10.03 20.12 4.91
N GLU A 308 -9.06 20.67 4.19
CA GLU A 308 -8.85 22.11 4.21
C GLU A 308 -10.09 22.61 3.45
N ASP A 309 -11.19 22.86 4.18
CA ASP A 309 -12.36 23.48 3.58
C ASP A 309 -11.92 24.89 3.16
N ASP A 310 -12.18 25.17 1.88
CA ASP A 310 -12.05 26.47 1.24
C ASP A 310 -12.70 27.54 2.14
N GLU A 311 -11.93 28.55 2.56
CA GLU A 311 -12.50 29.80 3.05
C GLU A 311 -13.12 30.51 1.84
N ASP A 312 -14.41 30.24 1.60
CA ASP A 312 -15.27 31.08 0.76
C ASP A 312 -15.25 32.49 1.36
N SER A 313 -14.50 33.36 0.70
CA SER A 313 -14.58 34.80 0.82
C SER A 313 -15.88 35.26 0.17
N ASP A 314 -16.96 35.37 0.94
CA ASP A 314 -18.07 36.25 0.59
C ASP A 314 -18.72 36.81 1.85
N ASP A 315 -18.50 38.10 2.09
CA ASP A 315 -19.37 38.93 2.92
C ASP A 315 -19.35 40.34 2.31
N THR A 316 -20.09 40.49 1.21
CA THR A 316 -20.83 41.72 0.93
C THR A 316 -22.02 41.79 1.86
N GLU A 317 -22.15 42.83 2.69
CA GLU A 317 -23.41 43.55 2.85
C GLU A 317 -23.19 45.04 3.13
N GLU A 318 -24.06 45.82 2.51
CA GLU A 318 -24.15 47.27 2.49
C GLU A 318 -24.65 47.86 3.82
N VAL A 319 -24.02 48.98 4.19
CA VAL A 319 -24.59 50.28 4.61
C VAL A 319 -25.90 50.32 5.43
N ASP A 320 -25.81 50.93 6.62
CA ASP A 320 -26.79 51.92 7.09
C ASP A 320 -26.06 53.09 7.79
N ASP A 321 -26.39 54.31 7.35
CA ASP A 321 -25.94 55.61 7.85
C ASP A 321 -26.65 55.98 9.17
N ASP A 322 -25.94 56.65 10.09
CA ASP A 322 -26.31 58.01 10.54
C ASP A 322 -25.34 58.61 11.59
N GLU A 323 -24.80 59.77 11.19
CA GLU A 323 -24.58 61.04 11.91
C GLU A 323 -23.71 61.17 13.19
N ASP A 324 -22.57 61.84 12.96
CA ASP A 324 -22.19 63.18 13.51
C ASP A 324 -21.04 63.31 14.55
N ALA A 325 -20.18 64.28 14.19
CA ALA A 325 -19.27 65.13 14.97
C ALA A 325 -18.13 64.55 15.84
N GLY A 326 -16.91 64.67 15.30
CA GLY A 326 -15.96 65.65 15.87
C GLY A 326 -14.61 65.14 16.42
N HIS A 327 -13.52 65.57 15.74
CA HIS A 327 -12.20 65.96 16.30
C HIS A 327 -11.35 64.82 16.93
N ASP A 328 -10.05 64.66 16.77
CA ASP A 328 -8.91 65.30 16.11
C ASP A 328 -7.74 64.30 16.23
N ASP A 329 -6.70 64.50 15.42
CA ASP A 329 -5.34 63.98 15.46
C ASP A 329 -4.97 62.88 16.47
N THR A 330 -4.26 61.84 15.99
CA THR A 330 -2.78 61.82 16.05
C THR A 330 -2.26 60.48 15.52
N ARG A 331 -1.50 60.51 14.42
CA ARG A 331 -0.53 59.45 14.09
C ARG A 331 0.67 59.57 15.04
N VAL A 332 1.00 58.52 15.79
CA VAL A 332 2.35 58.37 16.36
C VAL A 332 2.80 56.92 16.25
N ASN A 333 3.71 56.66 15.30
CA ASN A 333 4.65 55.55 15.43
C ASN A 333 5.79 55.98 16.37
N HIS A 334 6.24 55.00 17.18
CA HIS A 334 7.42 54.93 18.05
C HIS A 334 7.23 55.16 19.56
N ALA A 335 7.27 54.06 20.31
CA ALA A 335 8.27 53.85 21.36
C ALA A 335 8.41 52.36 21.68
N ALA A 336 9.67 51.93 21.83
CA ALA A 336 10.09 50.59 22.21
C ALA A 336 9.57 50.19 23.59
N ARG A 337 9.32 48.89 23.78
CA ARG A 337 9.25 48.27 25.11
C ARG A 337 10.05 46.97 25.11
N ASP A 338 11.25 47.12 25.66
CA ASP A 338 11.95 46.25 26.60
C ASP A 338 11.60 44.76 26.56
N ILE A 339 12.55 43.99 26.01
CA ILE A 339 12.72 42.58 26.28
C ILE A 339 13.35 42.48 27.68
N GLU A 340 12.53 42.18 28.69
CA GLU A 340 13.08 41.55 29.89
C GLU A 340 13.38 40.08 29.58
N ARG A 341 14.68 39.82 29.47
CA ARG A 341 15.27 38.49 29.42
C ARG A 341 15.07 37.84 30.80
N SER A 342 14.13 36.90 30.91
CA SER A 342 14.09 36.02 32.07
C SER A 342 15.25 35.03 31.99
N THR A 343 16.30 35.30 32.75
CA THR A 343 17.35 34.33 33.09
C THR A 343 16.83 33.48 34.23
N ASP A 344 16.26 32.32 33.92
CA ASP A 344 16.17 31.24 34.90
C ASP A 344 17.07 30.09 34.44
N THR A 345 18.21 29.99 35.11
CA THR A 345 19.21 28.95 34.92
C THR A 345 18.95 27.93 36.02
N ALA A 346 17.99 27.03 35.80
CA ALA A 346 17.79 25.87 36.65
C ALA A 346 18.14 24.62 35.86
N GLU A 347 19.36 24.11 36.08
CA GLU A 347 19.80 22.80 35.59
C GLU A 347 18.80 21.73 36.06
N ARG A 348 18.04 21.17 35.11
CA ARG A 348 17.26 19.96 35.36
C ARG A 348 18.21 18.76 35.46
N PRO A 349 18.17 17.94 36.52
CA PRO A 349 19.02 16.75 36.59
C PRO A 349 18.61 15.74 35.51
N PRO A 350 19.59 14.98 34.97
CA PRO A 350 19.33 14.00 33.92
C PRO A 350 18.48 12.83 34.44
N TRP A 351 17.66 12.31 33.53
CA TRP A 351 16.80 11.14 33.73
C TRP A 351 17.62 9.91 34.15
N PRO A 352 17.28 9.18 35.23
CA PRO A 352 18.08 8.05 35.67
C PRO A 352 17.88 6.85 34.75
N PHE A 353 18.97 6.31 34.22
CA PHE A 353 19.01 5.00 33.58
C PHE A 353 19.02 3.89 34.65
N PRO A 354 18.35 2.75 34.44
CA PRO A 354 18.33 1.66 35.41
C PRO A 354 19.71 0.99 35.51
N THR A 355 20.27 0.95 36.71
CA THR A 355 21.49 0.18 37.03
C THR A 355 21.13 -1.25 37.43
N THR A 356 22.11 -2.16 37.34
CA THR A 356 21.97 -3.61 37.61
C THR A 356 21.52 -3.98 39.03
N GLU A 357 21.42 -3.03 39.95
CA GLU A 357 20.82 -3.22 41.29
C GLU A 357 19.28 -3.11 41.28
N SER A 358 18.67 -2.49 40.26
CA SER A 358 17.21 -2.35 40.15
C SER A 358 16.52 -3.62 39.63
N VAL A 359 17.28 -4.65 39.22
CA VAL A 359 16.75 -5.92 38.68
C VAL A 359 16.68 -7.03 39.75
N THR A 360 17.28 -6.85 40.93
CA THR A 360 17.34 -7.88 41.98
C THR A 360 16.30 -7.75 43.08
N ALA A 361 15.48 -6.69 43.10
CA ALA A 361 14.42 -6.49 44.09
C ALA A 361 13.04 -6.98 43.60
N ALA A 362 12.94 -8.21 43.11
CA ALA A 362 11.65 -8.89 42.92
C ALA A 362 11.82 -10.42 42.88
N ARG A 363 12.52 -11.00 43.86
CA ARG A 363 12.41 -12.45 44.09
C ARG A 363 12.74 -12.79 45.54
N THR A 364 11.68 -13.12 46.28
CA THR A 364 11.52 -13.75 47.61
C THR A 364 10.53 -12.89 48.40
N ASP A 365 9.34 -13.37 48.76
CA ASP A 365 9.16 -14.53 49.63
C ASP A 365 7.82 -15.29 49.47
N PRO A 366 7.77 -16.53 50.00
CA PRO A 366 6.71 -17.52 49.85
C PRO A 366 5.64 -17.49 50.96
N ASP A 367 4.56 -18.23 50.71
CA ASP A 367 3.55 -18.78 51.64
C ASP A 367 2.79 -17.86 52.60
N VAL A 368 1.45 -17.91 52.55
CA VAL A 368 0.61 -18.35 53.69
C VAL A 368 -0.75 -18.90 53.18
N ALA A 369 -1.04 -20.12 53.63
CA ALA A 369 -2.33 -20.82 53.83
C ALA A 369 -3.01 -21.53 52.64
#